data_AF-A0A3A8EGL3-F1
#
_entry.id   AF-A0A3A8EGL3-F1
#
_cell.length_a   1.000
_cell.length_b   1.000
_cell.length_c   1.000
_cell.angle_alpha   90.00
_cell.angle_beta   90.00
_cell.angle_gamma   90.00
#
_symmetry.space_group_name_H-M   'P 1'
#
loop_
_entity.id
_entity.type
_entity.pdbx_description
1 polymer ?
#
loop_
_entity_poly.entity_id
_entity_poly.type
_entity_poly.pdbx_seq_one_letter_code
_entity_poly.pdbx_strand_id
1 'polypeptide(L)'
;MKQLELILKTFHEYEFKEGLDDLFYLCGNFLKEIDPKVKLEYGQDVSFFKVLKILLESGDISLFHNLNGEDPSRDGELLLGSPQEQIEQLQQVWIGSFAIHQMDQKNNYLGWYFLIHCPYALAHKLYDEDGKFVRWLYTD
;
A
#
# COMPACT_ATOMS: atom_id res chain seq x y z
N MET A 1 -13.26 14.58 9.67
CA MET A 1 -12.71 13.21 9.67
C MET A 1 -11.23 13.34 9.98
N LYS A 2 -10.63 12.45 10.79
CA LYS A 2 -9.18 12.48 11.03
C LYS A 2 -8.44 11.99 9.77
N GLN A 3 -7.18 12.39 9.58
CA GLN A 3 -6.38 12.03 8.39
C GLN A 3 -6.43 10.52 8.09
N LEU A 4 -6.15 9.67 9.09
CA LEU A 4 -6.11 8.21 8.91
C LEU A 4 -7.48 7.62 8.58
N GLU A 5 -8.54 8.11 9.22
CA GLU A 5 -9.92 7.69 8.94
C GLU A 5 -10.31 8.03 7.50
N LEU A 6 -9.93 9.21 7.02
CA LEU A 6 -10.22 9.64 5.65
C LEU A 6 -9.43 8.82 4.63
N ILE A 7 -8.18 8.49 4.92
CA ILE A 7 -7.37 7.61 4.07
C ILE A 7 -8.04 6.24 3.99
N LEU A 8 -8.33 5.60 5.13
CA LEU A 8 -8.97 4.27 5.16
C LEU A 8 -10.31 4.28 4.41
N LYS A 9 -11.16 5.28 4.69
CA LYS A 9 -12.45 5.42 4.01
C LYS A 9 -12.27 5.56 2.49
N THR A 10 -11.40 6.47 2.05
CA THR A 10 -11.17 6.68 0.62
C THR A 10 -10.57 5.45 -0.05
N PHE A 11 -9.64 4.76 0.63
CA PHE A 11 -8.99 3.55 0.13
C PHE A 11 -9.98 2.40 -0.09
N HIS A 12 -11.01 2.28 0.76
CA HIS A 12 -12.07 1.27 0.59
C HIS A 12 -13.19 1.69 -0.37
N GLU A 13 -13.51 2.98 -0.46
CA GLU A 13 -14.65 3.47 -1.26
C GLU A 13 -14.34 3.63 -2.75
N TYR A 14 -13.09 3.94 -3.07
CA TYR A 14 -12.65 3.96 -4.45
C TYR A 14 -12.15 2.55 -4.77
N GLU A 15 -12.62 1.97 -5.87
CA GLU A 15 -12.03 0.78 -6.52
C GLU A 15 -10.62 1.09 -7.06
N PHE A 16 -9.79 1.83 -6.29
CA PHE A 16 -8.37 1.90 -6.53
C PHE A 16 -7.85 0.49 -6.57
N LYS A 17 -6.98 0.24 -7.53
CA LYS A 17 -6.39 -1.07 -7.77
C LYS A 17 -5.44 -1.29 -6.60
N GLU A 18 -5.98 -1.80 -5.49
CA GLU A 18 -5.51 -1.77 -4.10
C GLU A 18 -4.02 -2.06 -3.88
N GLY A 19 -3.17 -1.19 -4.42
CA GLY A 19 -1.72 -1.32 -4.46
C GLY A 19 -1.06 -0.45 -3.40
N LEU A 20 0.22 -0.72 -3.16
CA LEU A 20 1.01 0.08 -2.23
C LEU A 20 1.20 1.52 -2.70
N ASP A 21 1.24 1.74 -4.01
CA ASP A 21 1.35 3.06 -4.65
C ASP A 21 0.08 3.90 -4.43
N ASP A 22 -1.09 3.34 -4.71
CA ASP A 22 -2.38 4.00 -4.47
C ASP A 22 -2.51 4.42 -3.00
N LEU A 23 -2.21 3.49 -2.07
CA LEU A 23 -2.19 3.80 -0.64
C LEU A 23 -1.17 4.89 -0.30
N PHE A 24 0.03 4.82 -0.88
CA PHE A 24 1.09 5.79 -0.64
C PHE A 24 0.69 7.20 -1.06
N TYR A 25 0.16 7.40 -2.27
CA TYR A 25 -0.24 8.73 -2.73
C TYR A 25 -1.42 9.28 -1.95
N LEU A 26 -2.37 8.43 -1.60
CA LEU A 26 -3.50 8.81 -0.76
C LEU A 26 -3.06 9.29 0.64
N CYS A 27 -1.95 8.78 1.17
CA CYS A 27 -1.37 9.25 2.43
C CYS A 27 -0.69 10.62 2.32
N GLY A 28 -0.51 11.15 1.11
CA GLY A 28 0.18 12.40 0.82
C GLY A 28 -0.75 13.59 0.57
N ASN A 29 -0.30 14.50 -0.29
CA ASN A 29 -1.06 15.71 -0.63
C ASN A 29 -2.34 15.39 -1.44
N PHE A 30 -2.43 14.23 -2.09
CA PHE A 30 -3.63 13.81 -2.82
C PHE A 30 -4.88 13.81 -1.92
N LEU A 31 -4.71 13.52 -0.62
CA LEU A 31 -5.81 13.60 0.35
C LEU A 31 -6.45 15.00 0.42
N LYS A 32 -5.69 16.06 0.17
CA LYS A 32 -6.21 17.44 0.13
C LYS A 32 -6.97 17.75 -1.15
N GLU A 33 -6.74 16.99 -2.22
CA GLU A 33 -7.55 17.11 -3.43
C GLU A 33 -8.93 16.50 -3.21
N ILE A 34 -9.01 15.45 -2.39
CA ILE A 34 -10.26 14.79 -1.97
C ILE A 34 -11.02 15.62 -0.92
N ASP A 35 -10.32 16.07 0.13
CA ASP A 35 -10.89 16.96 1.16
C ASP A 35 -9.93 18.13 1.43
N PRO A 36 -10.14 19.30 0.79
CA PRO A 36 -9.29 20.47 0.99
C PRO A 36 -9.22 20.99 2.44
N LYS A 37 -10.17 20.59 3.30
CA LYS A 37 -10.24 21.01 4.70
C LYS A 37 -9.55 20.01 5.63
N VAL A 38 -9.11 18.84 5.13
CA VAL A 38 -8.39 17.87 5.95
C VAL A 38 -7.09 18.46 6.48
N LYS A 39 -6.85 18.29 7.78
CA LYS A 39 -5.57 18.60 8.40
C LYS A 39 -4.67 17.38 8.31
N LEU A 40 -3.50 17.52 7.68
CA LEU A 40 -2.46 16.49 7.69
C LEU A 40 -1.71 16.58 9.02
N GLU A 41 -2.00 15.64 9.92
CA GLU A 41 -1.37 15.51 11.24
C GLU A 41 0.00 14.83 11.15
N TYR A 42 0.17 13.94 10.16
CA TYR A 42 1.38 13.17 9.92
C TYR A 42 1.91 13.42 8.50
N GLY A 43 3.24 13.31 8.35
CA GLY A 43 3.86 13.21 7.03
C GLY A 43 3.44 11.93 6.29
N GLN A 44 3.67 11.91 4.98
CA GLN A 44 3.21 10.83 4.09
C GLN A 44 3.74 9.45 4.51
N ASP A 45 5.03 9.31 4.80
CA ASP A 45 5.60 8.02 5.25
C ASP A 45 4.96 7.52 6.56
N VAL A 46 4.78 8.43 7.53
CA VAL A 46 4.21 8.08 8.84
C VAL A 46 2.74 7.70 8.73
N SER A 47 1.97 8.43 7.93
CA SER A 47 0.56 8.10 7.68
C SER A 47 0.44 6.79 6.90
N PHE A 48 1.26 6.58 5.89
CA PHE A 48 1.32 5.33 5.11
C PHE A 48 1.50 4.10 6.00
N PHE A 49 2.57 4.05 6.81
CA PHE A 49 2.80 2.87 7.66
C PHE A 49 1.74 2.70 8.76
N LYS A 50 1.17 3.79 9.27
CA LYS A 50 0.05 3.71 10.22
C LYS A 50 -1.20 3.11 9.59
N VAL A 51 -1.56 3.54 8.39
CA VAL A 51 -2.74 3.03 7.68
C VAL A 51 -2.50 1.60 7.23
N LEU A 52 -1.33 1.31 6.63
CA LEU A 52 -0.98 -0.04 6.20
C LEU A 52 -1.05 -1.03 7.37
N LYS A 53 -0.57 -0.65 8.56
CA LYS A 53 -0.69 -1.49 9.75
C LYS A 53 -2.15 -1.81 10.10
N ILE A 54 -3.03 -0.81 10.08
CA ILE A 54 -4.47 -1.00 10.33
C ILE A 54 -5.08 -1.94 9.29
N LEU A 55 -4.73 -1.78 8.02
CA LEU A 55 -5.20 -2.62 6.93
C LEU A 55 -4.73 -4.08 7.11
N LEU A 56 -3.46 -4.31 7.44
CA LEU A 56 -2.93 -5.64 7.71
C LEU A 56 -3.57 -6.29 8.95
N GLU A 57 -3.83 -5.51 10.00
CA GLU A 57 -4.50 -5.98 11.22
C GLU A 57 -5.96 -6.39 10.98
N SER A 58 -6.61 -5.94 9.90
CA SER A 58 -7.95 -6.41 9.51
C SER A 58 -7.96 -7.88 9.09
N GLY A 59 -6.83 -8.38 8.56
CA GLY A 59 -6.70 -9.72 8.00
C GLY A 59 -7.31 -9.90 6.61
N ASP A 60 -7.92 -8.85 6.03
CA ASP A 60 -8.44 -8.86 4.66
C ASP A 60 -7.41 -8.40 3.62
N ILE A 61 -6.30 -7.83 4.08
CA ILE A 61 -5.19 -7.34 3.28
C ILE A 61 -3.89 -7.94 3.80
N SER A 62 -2.95 -8.25 2.90
CA SER A 62 -1.60 -8.70 3.25
C SER A 62 -0.58 -8.26 2.22
N LEU A 63 0.70 -8.22 2.62
CA LEU A 63 1.81 -8.08 1.67
C LEU A 63 2.12 -9.41 0.99
N PHE A 64 2.53 -9.33 -0.27
CA PHE A 64 2.98 -10.44 -1.11
C PHE A 64 4.34 -10.11 -1.69
N HIS A 65 5.17 -11.12 -1.95
CA HIS A 65 6.38 -10.97 -2.75
C HIS A 65 6.03 -10.63 -4.20
N ASN A 66 6.76 -9.69 -4.79
CA ASN A 66 6.60 -9.22 -6.16
C ASN A 66 7.91 -9.48 -6.96
N LEU A 67 7.80 -9.82 -8.25
CA LEU A 67 8.89 -10.13 -9.20
C LEU A 67 10.09 -9.16 -9.18
N ASN A 68 9.89 -7.95 -8.71
CA ASN A 68 10.89 -6.88 -8.68
C ASN A 68 12.03 -7.12 -7.67
N GLY A 69 11.91 -8.13 -6.80
CA GLY A 69 12.84 -8.41 -5.71
C GLY A 69 13.67 -9.69 -5.86
N GLU A 70 14.63 -9.69 -6.79
CA GLU A 70 15.80 -10.61 -6.94
C GLU A 70 15.57 -12.15 -7.01
N ASP A 71 14.48 -12.70 -6.48
CA ASP A 71 14.12 -14.11 -6.53
C ASP A 71 12.71 -14.32 -7.12
N PRO A 72 12.60 -14.51 -8.44
CA PRO A 72 11.33 -14.75 -9.12
C PRO A 72 10.59 -16.01 -8.65
N SER A 73 11.25 -16.92 -7.93
CA SER A 73 10.60 -18.14 -7.44
C SER A 73 9.56 -17.88 -6.37
N ARG A 74 9.61 -16.70 -5.73
CA ARG A 74 8.74 -16.30 -4.64
C ARG A 74 7.62 -15.36 -5.05
N ASP A 75 7.53 -15.04 -6.33
CA ASP A 75 6.50 -14.15 -6.82
C ASP A 75 5.09 -14.65 -6.50
N GLY A 76 4.23 -13.76 -6.02
CA GLY A 76 2.88 -14.10 -5.59
C GLY A 76 2.83 -14.93 -4.29
N GLU A 77 3.95 -15.11 -3.57
CA GLU A 77 3.94 -15.69 -2.23
C GLU A 77 3.48 -14.67 -1.19
N LEU A 78 2.55 -15.07 -0.33
CA LEU A 78 2.15 -14.31 0.85
C LEU A 78 3.37 -14.03 1.74
N LEU A 79 3.54 -12.77 2.14
CA LEU A 79 4.55 -12.40 3.12
C LEU A 79 4.14 -12.91 4.51
N LEU A 80 4.85 -13.93 4.99
CA LEU A 80 4.55 -14.55 6.28
C LEU A 80 4.90 -13.63 7.45
N GLY A 81 4.17 -13.81 8.56
CA GLY A 81 4.36 -13.07 9.81
C GLY A 81 3.14 -12.24 10.21
N SER A 82 3.20 -11.72 11.42
CA SER A 82 2.25 -10.74 11.95
C SER A 82 2.26 -9.45 11.13
N PRO A 83 1.19 -8.63 11.20
CA PRO A 83 1.16 -7.29 10.59
C PRO A 83 2.41 -6.45 10.89
N GLN A 84 2.90 -6.50 12.13
CA GLN A 84 4.10 -5.75 12.54
C GLN A 84 5.36 -6.27 11.84
N GLU A 85 5.54 -7.59 11.73
CA GLU A 85 6.69 -8.19 11.02
C GLU A 85 6.64 -7.91 9.52
N GLN A 86 5.45 -7.87 8.92
CA GLN A 86 5.28 -7.47 7.52
C GLN A 86 5.66 -5.99 7.30
N ILE A 87 5.23 -5.10 8.20
CA ILE A 87 5.63 -3.68 8.18
C ILE A 87 7.16 -3.55 8.30
N GLU A 88 7.78 -4.29 9.22
CA GLU A 88 9.23 -4.23 9.43
C GLU A 88 10.01 -4.69 8.19
N GLN A 89 9.52 -5.72 7.50
CA GLN A 89 10.10 -6.17 6.23
C GLN A 89 10.00 -5.09 5.14
N LEU A 90 8.83 -4.45 4.96
CA LEU A 90 8.69 -3.35 4.01
C LEU A 90 9.57 -2.14 4.38
N GLN A 91 9.73 -1.85 5.66
CA GLN A 91 10.58 -0.75 6.14
C GLN A 91 12.07 -0.97 5.83
N GLN A 92 12.55 -2.20 5.75
CA GLN A 92 13.96 -2.50 5.41
C GLN A 92 14.32 -2.06 3.98
N VAL A 93 13.34 -2.05 3.08
CA VAL A 93 13.53 -1.69 1.66
C VAL A 93 12.95 -0.33 1.31
N TRP A 94 12.39 0.38 2.30
CA TRP A 94 11.74 1.67 2.11
C TRP A 94 12.75 2.80 1.88
N ILE A 95 12.61 3.50 0.74
CA ILE A 95 13.54 4.58 0.36
C ILE A 95 13.09 5.97 0.84
N GLY A 96 11.90 6.07 1.44
CA GLY A 96 11.32 7.33 1.90
C GLY A 96 10.59 8.11 0.80
N SER A 97 9.51 8.80 1.20
CA SER A 97 8.63 9.54 0.28
C SER A 97 9.36 10.50 -0.64
N PHE A 98 10.37 11.22 -0.15
CA PHE A 98 11.16 12.14 -0.96
C PHE A 98 11.87 11.44 -2.13
N ALA A 99 12.49 10.28 -1.89
CA ALA A 99 13.19 9.53 -2.93
C ALA A 99 12.20 8.89 -3.91
N ILE A 100 11.06 8.40 -3.43
CA ILE A 100 9.97 7.89 -4.27
C ILE A 100 9.51 8.97 -5.25
N HIS A 101 9.17 10.17 -4.77
CA HIS A 101 8.75 11.28 -5.64
C HIS A 101 9.83 11.71 -6.63
N GLN A 102 11.12 11.67 -6.26
CA GLN A 102 12.20 11.94 -7.21
C GLN A 102 12.29 10.88 -8.32
N MET A 103 12.06 9.61 -7.99
CA MET A 103 12.03 8.54 -8.98
C MET A 103 10.84 8.70 -9.92
N ASP A 104 9.68 9.08 -9.41
CA ASP A 104 8.51 9.33 -10.26
C ASP A 104 8.77 10.45 -11.26
N GLN A 105 9.36 11.56 -10.79
CA GLN A 105 9.72 12.71 -11.63
C GLN A 105 10.75 12.33 -12.70
N LYS A 106 11.79 11.59 -12.32
CA LYS A 106 12.86 11.18 -13.23
C LYS A 106 12.34 10.26 -14.34
N ASN A 107 11.39 9.40 -14.03
CA ASN A 107 10.85 8.42 -14.97
C ASN A 107 9.54 8.88 -15.63
N ASN A 108 9.01 10.03 -15.24
CA ASN A 108 7.71 10.56 -15.69
C ASN A 108 6.58 9.53 -15.51
N TYR A 109 6.56 8.86 -14.36
CA TYR A 109 5.62 7.79 -14.03
C TYR A 109 5.36 7.76 -12.53
N LEU A 110 4.10 7.89 -12.10
CA LEU A 110 3.71 7.79 -10.69
C LEU A 110 3.74 6.33 -10.25
N GLY A 111 4.37 6.05 -9.12
CA GLY A 111 4.45 4.73 -8.52
C GLY A 111 5.67 3.95 -8.99
N TRP A 112 6.66 4.61 -9.59
CA TRP A 112 7.78 3.91 -10.24
C TRP A 112 8.57 3.02 -9.28
N TYR A 113 8.75 3.48 -8.04
CA TYR A 113 9.37 2.65 -6.99
C TYR A 113 8.58 1.36 -6.76
N PHE A 114 7.26 1.43 -6.62
CA PHE A 114 6.42 0.27 -6.38
C PHE A 114 6.39 -0.68 -7.58
N LEU A 115 6.38 -0.13 -8.79
CA LEU A 115 6.34 -0.89 -10.03
C LEU A 115 7.65 -1.64 -10.34
N ILE A 116 8.81 -1.08 -10.01
CA ILE A 116 10.11 -1.59 -10.49
C ILE A 116 11.05 -2.05 -9.37
N HIS A 117 10.91 -1.50 -8.17
CA HIS A 117 11.92 -1.65 -7.12
C HIS A 117 11.39 -2.21 -5.81
N CYS A 118 10.11 -2.04 -5.50
CA CYS A 118 9.52 -2.57 -4.29
C CYS A 118 9.35 -4.08 -4.46
N PRO A 119 9.96 -4.92 -3.59
CA PRO A 119 9.85 -6.37 -3.67
C PRO A 119 8.52 -6.88 -3.11
N TYR A 120 7.59 -5.97 -2.77
CA TYR A 120 6.32 -6.29 -2.16
C TYR A 120 5.18 -5.65 -2.94
N ALA A 121 4.07 -6.36 -3.01
CA ALA A 121 2.78 -5.87 -3.48
C ALA A 121 1.75 -5.98 -2.36
N LEU A 122 0.69 -5.18 -2.46
CA LEU A 122 -0.47 -5.30 -1.58
C LEU A 122 -1.49 -6.23 -2.25
N ALA A 123 -2.10 -7.12 -1.48
CA ALA A 123 -3.15 -7.99 -1.96
C ALA A 123 -4.30 -8.02 -0.97
N HIS A 124 -5.51 -8.19 -1.49
CA HIS A 124 -6.73 -8.30 -0.69
C HIS A 124 -7.45 -9.61 -0.94
N LYS A 125 -8.26 -10.03 0.04
CA LYS A 125 -9.10 -11.21 -0.09
C LYS A 125 -10.32 -10.91 -0.95
N LEU A 126 -10.58 -11.81 -1.89
CA LEU A 126 -11.87 -11.90 -2.57
C LEU A 126 -12.73 -12.95 -1.92
N TYR A 127 -13.98 -12.58 -1.69
CA TYR A 127 -15.02 -13.43 -1.13
C TYR A 127 -16.09 -13.73 -2.19
N ASP A 128 -16.70 -14.90 -2.13
CA ASP A 128 -17.88 -15.22 -2.96
C ASP A 128 -19.16 -14.58 -2.38
N GLU A 129 -20.29 -14.82 -3.05
CA GLU A 129 -21.61 -14.31 -2.63
C GLU A 129 -22.05 -14.83 -1.24
N ASP A 130 -21.47 -15.95 -0.77
CA ASP A 130 -21.71 -16.52 0.56
C ASP A 130 -20.75 -15.94 1.63
N GLY A 131 -19.82 -15.06 1.24
CA GLY A 131 -18.79 -14.52 2.12
C GLY A 131 -17.65 -15.51 2.40
N LYS A 132 -17.49 -16.57 1.60
CA LYS A 132 -16.37 -17.52 1.73
C LYS A 132 -15.17 -17.01 0.96
N PHE A 133 -13.99 -17.14 1.56
CA PHE A 133 -12.74 -16.78 0.91
C PHE A 133 -12.53 -17.63 -0.35
N VAL A 134 -12.26 -16.95 -1.47
CA VAL A 134 -12.02 -17.57 -2.78
C VAL A 134 -10.52 -17.55 -3.09
N ARG A 135 -9.93 -16.36 -3.12
CA ARG A 135 -8.52 -16.13 -3.46
C ARG A 135 -8.06 -14.76 -3.00
N TRP A 136 -6.75 -14.57 -3.00
CA TRP A 136 -6.16 -13.24 -2.94
C TRP A 136 -6.19 -12.61 -4.34
N LEU A 137 -6.55 -11.34 -4.43
CA LEU A 137 -6.36 -10.50 -5.60
C LEU A 137 -5.18 -9.57 -5.31
N TYR A 138 -4.14 -9.68 -6.13
CA TYR A 138 -3.04 -8.74 -6.19
C TYR A 138 -3.02 -8.14 -7.60
N THR A 139 -2.58 -6.90 -7.70
CA THR A 139 -2.45 -6.18 -8.97
C THR A 139 -1.01 -6.27 -9.43
N ASP A 140 -0.79 -6.84 -10.62
CA ASP A 140 0.49 -6.85 -11.32
C ASP A 140 0.96 -5.42 -11.68
#